data_AF-A0A1Y1K756-F1
#
_entry.id   AF-A0A1Y1K756-F1
#
_cell.length_a   1.000
_cell.length_b   1.000
_cell.length_c   1.000
_cell.angle_alpha   90.00
_cell.angle_beta   90.00
_cell.angle_gamma   90.00
#
_symmetry.space_group_name_H-M   'P 1'
#
loop_
_entity.id
_entity.type
_entity.pdbx_description
1 polymer ?
#
loop_
_entity_poly.entity_id
_entity_poly.type
_entity_poly.pdbx_seq_one_letter_code
_entity_poly.pdbx_strand_id
1 'polypeptide(L)'
;LRFYSGYAATNEKKIEGVSLSVVSDDVFLSAFGNILGPALAAGVDVILQTEPRISVLATLFKQLAEKVGFPKNAIQLLPGDVNLTNLLQNDSIGFINCFGKVLGKTFPNLESLVKAPVIAVTKTKGPMIVFNNADLESASDAVINAAWGSATVLPWSLSIVMVQEDVYKVFVSKLNDHLSKVRIGPAYEKLADVSSVHESQLFNIQKVVEEAKVVGLQVEMCSRM
;
A
#
# COMPACT_ATOMS: atom_id res chain seq x y z
N LEU A 1 13.25 9.08 -1.45
CA LEU A 1 13.79 10.36 -1.98
C LEU A 1 15.32 10.34 -2.10
N ARG A 2 16.10 10.26 -1.01
CA ARG A 2 17.59 10.25 -1.08
C ARG A 2 18.20 9.17 -1.97
N PHE A 3 17.62 7.96 -1.93
CA PHE A 3 18.01 6.87 -2.82
C PHE A 3 17.88 7.27 -4.30
N TYR A 4 16.70 7.78 -4.70
CA TYR A 4 16.45 8.19 -6.08
C TYR A 4 17.25 9.40 -6.52
N SER A 5 17.51 10.37 -5.63
CA SER A 5 18.39 11.50 -5.96
C SER A 5 19.84 11.05 -6.19
N GLY A 6 20.34 10.11 -5.38
CA GLY A 6 21.68 9.53 -5.59
C GLY A 6 21.74 8.74 -6.89
N TYR A 7 20.71 7.93 -7.18
CA TYR A 7 20.62 7.19 -8.44
C TYR A 7 20.59 8.12 -9.65
N ALA A 8 19.75 9.16 -9.64
CA ALA A 8 19.64 10.14 -10.72
C ALA A 8 20.95 10.92 -10.93
N ALA A 9 21.71 11.20 -9.87
CA ALA A 9 23.02 11.85 -10.00
C ALA A 9 24.06 10.99 -10.73
N THR A 10 23.87 9.67 -10.76
CA THR A 10 24.80 8.71 -11.39
C THR A 10 24.33 8.20 -12.75
N ASN A 11 23.15 8.62 -13.23
CA ASN A 11 22.51 8.01 -14.38
C ASN A 11 21.89 9.06 -15.30
N GLU A 12 22.31 9.11 -16.56
CA GLU A 12 21.90 10.15 -17.52
C GLU A 12 20.63 9.81 -18.32
N LYS A 13 19.99 8.67 -18.02
CA LYS A 13 18.82 8.21 -18.79
C LYS A 13 17.63 9.15 -18.55
N LYS A 14 17.32 9.96 -19.56
CA LYS A 14 16.10 10.77 -19.58
C LYS A 14 14.91 9.94 -20.03
N ILE A 15 13.80 10.11 -19.32
CA ILE A 15 12.49 9.59 -19.72
C ILE A 15 11.74 10.76 -20.33
N GLU A 16 11.19 10.56 -21.53
CA GLU A 16 10.36 11.56 -22.20
C GLU A 16 8.89 11.39 -21.80
N GLY A 17 8.13 12.49 -21.91
CA GLY A 17 6.72 12.53 -21.59
C GLY A 17 6.42 12.83 -20.13
N VAL A 18 5.15 12.65 -19.76
CA VAL A 18 4.58 12.95 -18.44
C VAL A 18 4.24 11.64 -17.71
N SER A 19 4.42 11.61 -16.40
CA SER A 19 3.99 10.49 -15.57
C SER A 19 2.53 10.64 -15.17
N LEU A 20 1.68 9.67 -15.50
CA LEU A 20 0.34 9.56 -14.92
C LEU A 20 0.40 8.63 -13.70
N SER A 21 0.30 9.21 -12.51
CA SER A 21 0.37 8.47 -11.24
C SER A 21 -1.00 8.43 -10.58
N VAL A 22 -1.43 7.23 -10.18
CA VAL A 22 -2.77 6.98 -9.64
C VAL A 22 -2.62 6.21 -8.32
N VAL A 23 -3.12 6.78 -7.22
CA VAL A 23 -2.88 6.28 -5.86
C VAL A 23 -4.20 6.12 -5.09
N SER A 24 -4.43 4.94 -4.52
CA SER A 24 -5.59 4.66 -3.66
C SER A 24 -5.40 5.13 -2.22
N ASP A 25 -6.50 5.20 -1.47
CA ASP A 25 -6.53 5.76 -0.12
C ASP A 25 -5.83 4.93 0.96
N ASP A 26 -5.45 3.68 0.66
CA ASP A 26 -4.86 2.74 1.61
C ASP A 26 -3.33 2.81 1.69
N VAL A 27 -2.69 3.74 0.97
CA VAL A 27 -1.23 3.78 0.82
C VAL A 27 -0.71 5.22 0.78
N PHE A 28 -0.86 5.90 1.92
CA PHE A 28 -0.67 7.34 2.04
C PHE A 28 0.76 7.82 1.71
N LEU A 29 1.73 7.62 2.61
CA LEU A 29 3.07 8.21 2.46
C LEU A 29 4.03 7.34 1.64
N SER A 30 3.84 6.03 1.69
CA SER A 30 4.68 5.08 0.96
C SER A 30 4.55 5.27 -0.56
N ALA A 31 3.35 5.56 -1.07
CA ALA A 31 3.13 5.84 -2.48
C ALA A 31 3.92 7.09 -2.95
N PHE A 32 3.89 8.17 -2.17
CA PHE A 32 4.66 9.38 -2.51
C PHE A 32 6.16 9.11 -2.57
N GLY A 33 6.70 8.30 -1.66
CA GLY A 33 8.10 7.91 -1.68
C GLY A 33 8.47 7.02 -2.87
N ASN A 34 7.65 6.00 -3.16
CA ASN A 34 7.95 4.94 -4.13
C ASN A 34 7.57 5.28 -5.58
N ILE A 35 6.64 6.22 -5.81
CA ILE A 35 6.20 6.60 -7.16
C ILE A 35 6.62 8.02 -7.52
N LEU A 36 6.29 9.00 -6.68
CA LEU A 36 6.67 10.39 -7.00
C LEU A 36 8.18 10.57 -6.91
N GLY A 37 8.83 9.90 -5.95
CA GLY A 37 10.27 9.90 -5.78
C GLY A 37 11.05 9.58 -7.07
N PRO A 38 10.87 8.40 -7.69
CA PRO A 38 11.57 8.06 -8.92
C PRO A 38 11.12 8.92 -10.12
N ALA A 39 9.83 9.27 -10.24
CA ALA A 39 9.34 10.08 -11.36
C ALA A 39 9.97 11.49 -11.35
N LEU A 40 9.98 12.15 -10.20
CA LEU A 40 10.60 13.47 -10.04
C LEU A 40 12.12 13.41 -10.18
N ALA A 41 12.77 12.35 -9.68
CA ALA A 41 14.20 12.16 -9.83
C ALA A 41 14.62 11.90 -11.29
N ALA A 42 13.76 11.26 -12.09
CA ALA A 42 13.94 11.10 -13.52
C ALA A 42 13.73 12.40 -14.32
N GLY A 43 13.32 13.49 -13.66
CA GLY A 43 13.06 14.79 -14.29
C GLY A 43 11.74 14.86 -15.04
N VAL A 44 10.78 13.98 -14.73
CA VAL A 44 9.49 13.92 -15.39
C VAL A 44 8.42 14.62 -14.56
N ASP A 45 7.60 15.45 -15.23
CA ASP A 45 6.42 16.06 -14.62
C ASP A 45 5.37 14.98 -14.29
N VAL A 46 4.67 15.15 -13.17
CA VAL A 46 3.73 14.16 -12.66
C VAL A 46 2.31 14.72 -12.64
N ILE A 47 1.40 14.01 -13.28
CA ILE A 47 -0.04 14.13 -13.09
C ILE A 47 -0.44 13.09 -12.04
N LEU A 48 -0.84 13.54 -10.86
CA LEU A 48 -1.19 12.71 -9.71
C LEU A 48 -2.70 12.74 -9.49
N GLN A 49 -3.35 11.61 -9.70
CA GLN A 49 -4.73 11.36 -9.30
C GLN A 49 -4.73 10.59 -7.98
N THR A 50 -5.55 11.05 -7.04
CA THR A 50 -5.71 10.41 -5.74
C THR A 50 -7.17 10.24 -5.38
N GLU A 51 -7.50 9.21 -4.61
CA GLU A 51 -8.84 9.11 -4.02
C GLU A 51 -9.15 10.30 -3.08
N PRO A 52 -10.42 10.75 -2.99
CA PRO A 52 -10.79 11.97 -2.27
C PRO A 52 -10.31 12.06 -0.82
N ARG A 53 -10.18 10.91 -0.17
CA ARG A 53 -9.77 10.79 1.23
C ARG A 53 -8.35 11.29 1.49
N ILE A 54 -7.48 11.24 0.48
CA ILE A 54 -6.06 11.59 0.63
C ILE A 54 -5.68 12.89 -0.10
N SER A 55 -6.66 13.57 -0.72
CA SER A 55 -6.44 14.79 -1.51
C SER A 55 -5.79 15.93 -0.72
N VAL A 56 -6.08 16.06 0.58
CA VAL A 56 -5.47 17.06 1.46
C VAL A 56 -3.96 16.81 1.60
N LEU A 57 -3.56 15.55 1.77
CA LEU A 57 -2.15 15.16 1.86
C LEU A 57 -1.42 15.35 0.53
N ALA A 58 -2.06 15.03 -0.59
CA ALA A 58 -1.50 15.28 -1.92
C ALA A 58 -1.25 16.79 -2.16
N THR A 59 -2.19 17.63 -1.71
CA THR A 59 -2.06 19.10 -1.75
C THR A 59 -0.88 19.59 -0.91
N LEU A 60 -0.77 19.09 0.32
CA LEU A 60 0.36 19.43 1.19
C LEU A 60 1.70 18.98 0.59
N PHE A 61 1.76 17.78 0.00
CA PHE A 61 2.97 17.28 -0.65
C PHE A 61 3.39 18.17 -1.83
N LYS A 62 2.44 18.59 -2.67
CA LYS A 62 2.69 19.55 -3.74
C LYS A 62 3.25 20.86 -3.20
N GLN A 63 2.65 21.43 -2.16
CA GLN A 63 3.13 22.68 -1.54
C GLN A 63 4.55 22.53 -0.97
N LEU A 64 4.86 21.38 -0.37
CA LEU A 64 6.21 21.08 0.12
C LEU A 64 7.20 20.96 -1.03
N ALA A 65 6.83 20.31 -2.14
CA ALA A 65 7.67 20.20 -3.33
C ALA A 65 7.99 21.59 -3.92
N GLU A 66 6.99 22.45 -4.06
CA GLU A 66 7.17 23.85 -4.50
C GLU A 66 8.09 24.62 -3.54
N LYS A 67 7.92 24.45 -2.22
CA LYS A 67 8.73 25.12 -1.20
C LYS A 67 10.21 24.71 -1.23
N VAL A 68 10.52 23.48 -1.63
CA VAL A 68 11.91 22.99 -1.76
C VAL A 68 12.53 23.27 -3.13
N GLY A 69 11.82 23.96 -4.02
CA GLY A 69 12.34 24.45 -5.30
C GLY A 69 11.96 23.64 -6.54
N PHE A 70 11.04 22.66 -6.43
CA PHE A 70 10.47 22.05 -7.63
C PHE A 70 9.63 23.06 -8.42
N PRO A 71 9.60 22.97 -9.76
CA PRO A 71 8.72 23.80 -10.57
C PRO A 71 7.25 23.65 -10.17
N LYS A 72 6.48 24.74 -10.23
CA LYS A 72 5.04 24.77 -9.87
C LYS A 72 4.19 23.70 -10.56
N ASN A 73 4.57 23.33 -11.78
CA ASN A 73 3.84 22.37 -12.61
C ASN A 73 4.46 20.97 -12.61
N ALA A 74 5.52 20.74 -11.83
CA ALA A 74 6.14 19.41 -11.70
C ALA A 74 5.19 18.38 -11.07
N ILE A 75 4.22 18.85 -10.27
CA ILE A 75 3.14 18.03 -9.72
C ILE A 75 1.80 18.70 -9.99
N GLN A 76 0.98 18.06 -10.81
CA GLN A 76 -0.39 18.46 -11.13
C GLN A 76 -1.35 17.47 -10.47
N LEU A 77 -2.26 17.98 -9.65
CA LEU A 77 -3.23 17.15 -8.94
C LEU A 77 -4.51 17.04 -9.75
N LEU A 78 -5.00 15.81 -9.93
CA LEU A 78 -6.31 15.54 -10.52
C LEU A 78 -7.30 15.09 -9.44
N PRO A 79 -8.55 15.58 -9.49
CA PRO A 79 -9.63 15.04 -8.66
C PRO A 79 -9.82 13.53 -8.86
N GLY A 80 -10.19 12.83 -7.79
CA GLY A 80 -10.25 11.37 -7.74
C GLY A 80 -11.35 10.72 -8.59
N ASP A 81 -12.34 11.50 -9.04
CA ASP A 81 -13.49 11.07 -9.83
C ASP A 81 -13.33 11.31 -11.34
N VAL A 82 -12.18 11.83 -11.78
CA VAL A 82 -11.91 12.12 -13.19
C VAL A 82 -11.81 10.83 -14.00
N ASN A 83 -12.48 10.81 -15.16
CA ASN A 83 -12.31 9.75 -16.15
C ASN A 83 -10.92 9.86 -16.81
N LEU A 84 -10.06 8.88 -16.55
CA LEU A 84 -8.67 8.86 -17.02
C LEU A 84 -8.49 8.25 -18.42
N THR A 85 -9.55 7.77 -19.07
CA THR A 85 -9.49 7.06 -20.37
C THR A 85 -8.75 7.86 -21.45
N ASN A 86 -9.04 9.16 -21.55
CA ASN A 86 -8.38 10.02 -22.54
C ASN A 86 -6.89 10.22 -22.24
N LEU A 87 -6.50 10.22 -20.95
CA LEU A 87 -5.10 10.35 -20.55
C LEU A 87 -4.33 9.06 -20.84
N LEU A 88 -4.95 7.89 -20.65
CA LEU A 88 -4.32 6.59 -20.97
C LEU A 88 -3.95 6.43 -22.46
N GLN A 89 -4.70 7.09 -23.34
CA GLN A 89 -4.50 7.05 -24.79
C GLN A 89 -3.65 8.22 -25.34
N ASN A 90 -3.22 9.13 -24.47
CA ASN A 90 -2.48 10.32 -24.85
C ASN A 90 -0.99 9.99 -25.02
N ASP A 91 -0.44 10.29 -26.20
CA ASP A 91 0.95 9.99 -26.56
C ASP A 91 1.98 10.83 -25.76
N SER A 92 1.53 11.85 -25.03
CA SER A 92 2.37 12.63 -24.11
C SER A 92 2.62 11.93 -22.78
N ILE A 93 1.87 10.86 -22.45
CA ILE A 93 2.11 10.07 -21.25
C ILE A 93 3.26 9.11 -21.52
N GLY A 94 4.39 9.32 -20.82
CA GLY A 94 5.58 8.49 -20.98
C GLY A 94 5.49 7.18 -20.20
N PHE A 95 4.79 7.18 -19.06
CA PHE A 95 4.54 5.99 -18.24
C PHE A 95 3.41 6.23 -17.24
N ILE A 96 2.79 5.14 -16.82
CA ILE A 96 1.70 5.15 -15.83
C ILE A 96 2.16 4.40 -14.58
N ASN A 97 1.94 5.00 -13.41
CA ASN A 97 2.17 4.35 -12.13
C ASN A 97 0.86 4.16 -11.39
N CYS A 98 0.61 2.94 -10.94
CA CYS A 98 -0.53 2.61 -10.10
C CYS A 98 -0.06 2.04 -8.75
N PHE A 99 -0.62 2.53 -7.65
CA PHE A 99 -0.32 2.02 -6.31
C PHE A 99 -1.58 1.70 -5.53
N GLY A 100 -1.63 0.50 -4.97
CA GLY A 100 -2.74 -0.01 -4.19
C GLY A 100 -3.86 -0.57 -5.07
N LYS A 101 -5.11 -0.32 -4.71
CA LYS A 101 -6.30 -1.00 -5.28
C LYS A 101 -6.82 -0.38 -6.59
N VAL A 102 -5.93 0.29 -7.33
CA VAL A 102 -6.30 1.16 -8.45
C VAL A 102 -6.59 0.38 -9.73
N LEU A 103 -5.77 -0.62 -10.08
CA LEU A 103 -5.87 -1.27 -11.40
C LEU A 103 -7.21 -1.95 -11.66
N GLY A 104 -7.71 -2.77 -10.73
CA GLY A 104 -8.91 -3.59 -10.97
C GLY A 104 -10.24 -2.82 -10.92
N LYS A 105 -10.30 -1.71 -10.17
CA LYS A 105 -11.52 -0.89 -10.05
C LYS A 105 -11.55 0.29 -11.03
N THR A 106 -10.42 0.98 -11.18
CA THR A 106 -10.34 2.21 -11.97
C THR A 106 -10.08 1.90 -13.45
N PHE A 107 -9.45 0.76 -13.76
CA PHE A 107 -9.03 0.42 -15.12
C PHE A 107 -9.30 -1.04 -15.50
N PRO A 108 -10.57 -1.49 -15.57
CA PRO A 108 -10.91 -2.87 -15.89
C PRO A 108 -10.39 -3.35 -17.26
N ASN A 109 -10.02 -2.43 -18.16
CA ASN A 109 -9.50 -2.69 -19.50
C ASN A 109 -8.18 -1.93 -19.77
N LEU A 110 -7.32 -1.76 -18.76
CA LEU A 110 -6.11 -0.94 -18.91
C LEU A 110 -5.25 -1.38 -20.11
N GLU A 111 -5.05 -2.70 -20.27
CA GLU A 111 -4.18 -3.28 -21.29
C GLU A 111 -4.63 -2.95 -22.73
N SER A 112 -5.94 -2.81 -22.97
CA SER A 112 -6.46 -2.47 -24.30
C SER A 112 -6.55 -0.97 -24.57
N LEU A 113 -6.42 -0.15 -23.53
CA LEU A 113 -6.55 1.31 -23.61
C LEU A 113 -5.20 2.03 -23.56
N VAL A 114 -4.19 1.41 -22.98
CA VAL A 114 -2.93 2.07 -22.65
C VAL A 114 -1.93 2.05 -23.79
N LYS A 115 -1.29 3.19 -24.05
CA LYS A 115 -0.19 3.30 -25.02
C LYS A 115 1.21 3.39 -24.38
N ALA A 116 1.26 3.65 -23.08
CA ALA A 116 2.49 3.84 -22.32
C ALA A 116 2.79 2.61 -21.42
N PRO A 117 4.06 2.39 -21.05
CA PRO A 117 4.42 1.39 -20.03
C PRO A 117 3.68 1.64 -18.71
N VAL A 118 3.19 0.55 -18.10
CA VAL A 118 2.49 0.57 -16.82
C VAL A 118 3.35 -0.08 -15.75
N ILE A 119 3.57 0.63 -14.64
CA ILE A 119 4.17 0.11 -13.43
C ILE A 119 3.08 0.08 -12.37
N ALA A 120 2.77 -1.11 -11.85
CA ALA A 120 1.70 -1.26 -10.88
C ALA A 120 2.13 -2.07 -9.66
N VAL A 121 1.97 -1.47 -8.49
CA VAL A 121 2.12 -2.14 -7.20
C VAL A 121 0.73 -2.32 -6.63
N THR A 122 0.15 -3.49 -6.88
CA THR A 122 -1.19 -3.83 -6.41
C THR A 122 -1.13 -4.63 -5.11
N LYS A 123 -2.27 -4.76 -4.45
CA LYS A 123 -2.38 -5.60 -3.26
C LYS A 123 -2.06 -7.05 -3.63
N THR A 124 -1.02 -7.59 -3.00
CA THR A 124 -0.63 -8.99 -3.13
C THR A 124 -0.96 -9.74 -1.85
N LYS A 125 -1.21 -11.05 -1.96
CA LYS A 125 -1.35 -11.93 -0.80
C LYS A 125 0.01 -12.55 -0.51
N GLY A 126 0.80 -11.89 0.33
CA GLY A 126 2.10 -12.41 0.75
C GLY A 126 1.93 -13.61 1.70
N PRO A 127 2.62 -14.75 1.45
CA PRO A 127 2.74 -15.83 2.40
C PRO A 127 4.00 -15.69 3.28
N MET A 128 3.94 -16.22 4.49
CA MET A 128 5.12 -16.51 5.33
C MET A 128 5.12 -18.01 5.62
N ILE A 129 6.28 -18.65 5.52
CA ILE A 129 6.44 -20.09 5.80
C ILE A 129 7.30 -20.24 7.06
N VAL A 130 6.80 -20.98 8.05
CA VAL A 130 7.47 -21.26 9.32
C VAL A 130 7.83 -22.74 9.36
N PHE A 131 9.13 -23.02 9.31
CA PHE A 131 9.68 -24.36 9.45
C PHE A 131 9.99 -24.70 10.91
N ASN A 132 10.18 -25.98 11.21
CA ASN A 132 10.45 -26.47 12.55
C ASN A 132 11.79 -26.01 13.16
N ASN A 133 12.73 -25.57 12.33
CA ASN A 133 14.02 -25.03 12.73
C ASN A 133 14.01 -23.50 12.92
N ALA A 134 12.86 -22.85 12.72
CA ALA A 134 12.70 -21.43 12.98
C ALA A 134 12.62 -21.15 14.48
N ASP A 135 13.11 -19.98 14.89
CA ASP A 135 12.78 -19.43 16.21
C ASP A 135 11.30 -19.03 16.23
N LEU A 136 10.47 -19.87 16.86
CA LEU A 136 9.02 -19.69 16.87
C LEU A 136 8.57 -18.43 17.60
N GLU A 137 9.35 -17.92 18.56
CA GLU A 137 9.02 -16.69 19.28
C GLU A 137 9.21 -15.47 18.38
N SER A 138 10.39 -15.36 17.76
CA SER A 138 10.67 -14.29 16.80
C SER A 138 9.76 -14.38 15.58
N ALA A 139 9.42 -15.59 15.14
CA ALA A 139 8.52 -15.80 14.02
C ALA A 139 7.09 -15.32 14.31
N SER A 140 6.55 -15.58 15.51
CA SER A 140 5.21 -15.12 15.88
C SER A 140 5.14 -13.59 16.00
N ASP A 141 6.15 -12.95 16.59
CA ASP A 141 6.26 -11.49 16.63
C ASP A 141 6.40 -10.88 15.22
N ALA A 142 7.18 -11.52 14.34
CA ALA A 142 7.32 -11.09 12.96
C ALA A 142 6.01 -11.19 12.17
N VAL A 143 5.22 -12.25 12.39
CA VAL A 143 3.88 -12.38 11.80
C VAL A 143 3.00 -11.22 12.24
N ILE A 144 3.01 -10.85 13.52
CA ILE A 144 2.15 -9.78 14.00
C ILE A 144 2.48 -8.45 13.34
N ASN A 145 3.77 -8.11 13.33
CA ASN A 145 4.25 -6.89 12.69
C ASN A 145 3.95 -6.86 11.18
N ALA A 146 4.16 -7.98 10.49
CA ALA A 146 3.95 -8.07 9.04
C ALA A 146 2.46 -8.05 8.64
N ALA A 147 1.57 -8.59 9.46
CA ALA A 147 0.12 -8.64 9.18
C ALA A 147 -0.61 -7.36 9.65
N TRP A 148 -0.32 -6.88 10.86
CA TRP A 148 -1.08 -5.80 11.50
C TRP A 148 -0.29 -4.51 11.76
N GLY A 149 1.04 -4.49 11.64
CA GLY A 149 1.88 -3.32 11.98
C GLY A 149 1.61 -2.06 11.14
N SER A 150 0.78 -2.15 10.10
CA SER A 150 0.24 -0.99 9.38
C SER A 150 -1.27 -1.09 9.19
N ALA A 151 -1.99 -1.66 10.17
CA ALA A 151 -3.43 -1.94 10.07
C ALA A 151 -3.84 -2.66 8.78
N THR A 152 -2.93 -3.49 8.23
CA THR A 152 -3.14 -4.29 7.01
C THR A 152 -3.46 -3.45 5.75
N VAL A 153 -3.10 -2.17 5.73
CA VAL A 153 -3.37 -1.27 4.60
C VAL A 153 -2.31 -1.39 3.49
N LEU A 154 -1.09 -1.82 3.82
CA LEU A 154 -0.01 -1.91 2.85
C LEU A 154 -0.21 -3.07 1.85
N PRO A 155 0.23 -2.93 0.58
CA PRO A 155 0.00 -3.93 -0.47
C PRO A 155 0.73 -5.25 -0.24
N TRP A 156 1.76 -5.25 0.61
CA TRP A 156 2.58 -6.40 0.99
C TRP A 156 2.31 -6.88 2.41
N SER A 157 1.23 -6.42 3.06
CA SER A 157 0.84 -6.91 4.38
C SER A 157 0.62 -8.42 4.32
N LEU A 158 1.13 -9.14 5.32
CA LEU A 158 1.03 -10.58 5.41
C LEU A 158 -0.43 -11.02 5.49
N SER A 159 -0.78 -12.06 4.73
CA SER A 159 -2.18 -12.53 4.62
C SER A 159 -2.34 -14.03 4.83
N ILE A 160 -1.26 -14.79 4.66
CA ILE A 160 -1.25 -16.25 4.80
C ILE A 160 0.01 -16.63 5.56
N VAL A 161 -0.15 -17.46 6.59
CA VAL A 161 0.97 -18.09 7.29
C VAL A 161 0.85 -19.60 7.11
N MET A 162 1.88 -20.21 6.54
CA MET A 162 2.00 -21.65 6.39
C MET A 162 3.00 -22.15 7.44
N VAL A 163 2.61 -23.13 8.23
CA VAL A 163 3.43 -23.63 9.35
C VAL A 163 3.62 -25.11 9.17
N GLN A 164 4.86 -25.58 9.34
CA GLN A 164 5.17 -27.00 9.28
C GLN A 164 4.41 -27.75 10.39
N GLU A 165 3.87 -28.91 10.05
CA GLU A 165 2.88 -29.64 10.85
C GLU A 165 3.33 -29.95 12.28
N ASP A 166 4.61 -30.29 12.45
CA ASP A 166 5.26 -30.63 13.71
C ASP A 166 5.32 -29.47 14.72
N VAL A 167 5.37 -28.22 14.24
CA VAL A 167 5.41 -27.02 15.11
C VAL A 167 4.10 -26.23 15.12
N TYR A 168 3.09 -26.63 14.33
CA TYR A 168 1.82 -25.91 14.15
C TYR A 168 1.17 -25.50 15.48
N LYS A 169 0.92 -26.45 16.37
CA LYS A 169 0.20 -26.18 17.64
C LYS A 169 0.96 -25.23 18.55
N VAL A 170 2.27 -25.41 18.66
CA VAL A 170 3.13 -24.56 19.50
C VAL A 170 3.19 -23.14 18.94
N PHE A 171 3.34 -23.02 17.62
CA PHE A 171 3.37 -21.73 16.94
C PHE A 171 2.05 -20.96 17.08
N VAL A 172 0.91 -21.62 16.85
CA VAL A 172 -0.42 -20.98 17.00
C VAL A 172 -0.63 -20.47 18.43
N SER A 173 -0.25 -21.26 19.44
CA SER A 173 -0.33 -20.82 20.85
C SER A 173 0.48 -19.55 21.10
N LYS A 174 1.73 -19.50 20.63
CA LYS A 174 2.61 -18.32 20.78
C LYS A 174 2.05 -17.10 20.05
N LEU A 175 1.57 -17.30 18.82
CA LEU A 175 0.95 -16.24 18.03
C LEU A 175 -0.27 -15.65 18.74
N ASN A 176 -1.12 -16.49 19.34
CA ASN A 176 -2.28 -16.04 20.10
C ASN A 176 -1.87 -15.29 21.37
N ASP A 177 -0.86 -15.78 22.08
CA ASP A 177 -0.33 -15.11 23.28
C ASP A 177 0.21 -13.71 22.94
N HIS A 178 0.92 -13.57 21.82
CA HIS A 178 1.39 -12.28 21.35
C HIS A 178 0.25 -11.38 20.85
N LEU A 179 -0.69 -11.95 20.09
CA LEU A 179 -1.85 -11.22 19.57
C LEU A 179 -2.69 -10.63 20.71
N SER A 180 -2.82 -11.34 21.83
CA SER A 180 -3.56 -10.87 23.02
C SER A 180 -2.96 -9.61 23.68
N LYS A 181 -1.70 -9.29 23.37
CA LYS A 181 -0.98 -8.13 23.90
C LYS A 181 -1.14 -6.88 23.01
N VAL A 182 -1.55 -7.07 21.75
CA VAL A 182 -1.72 -5.99 20.76
C VAL A 182 -2.84 -5.05 21.19
N ARG A 183 -2.54 -3.75 21.22
CA ARG A 183 -3.47 -2.69 21.54
C ARG A 183 -3.96 -2.02 20.26
N ILE A 184 -5.26 -2.03 20.06
CA ILE A 184 -5.91 -1.34 18.95
C ILE A 184 -6.39 0.02 19.44
N GLY A 185 -6.09 1.09 18.71
CA GLY A 185 -6.52 2.43 19.10
C GLY A 185 -6.40 3.45 17.98
N PRO A 186 -6.72 4.73 18.24
CA PRO A 186 -6.50 5.81 17.29
C PRO A 186 -5.01 5.98 16.98
N ALA A 187 -4.68 6.36 15.73
CA ALA A 187 -3.28 6.51 15.29
C ALA A 187 -2.47 7.60 16.04
N TYR A 188 -3.13 8.50 16.78
CA TYR A 188 -2.47 9.51 17.61
C TYR A 188 -2.23 9.04 19.06
N GLU A 189 -2.73 7.86 19.44
CA GLU A 189 -2.49 7.29 20.75
C GLU A 189 -1.14 6.59 20.81
N LYS A 190 -0.26 7.05 21.70
CA LYS A 190 1.11 6.55 21.82
C LYS A 190 1.20 5.07 22.22
N LEU A 191 0.17 4.55 22.90
CA LEU A 191 0.11 3.18 23.39
C LEU A 191 -0.59 2.22 22.42
N ALA A 192 -1.13 2.73 21.30
CA ALA A 192 -1.74 1.88 20.29
C ALA A 192 -0.64 1.24 19.42
N ASP A 193 -0.70 -0.09 19.31
CA ASP A 193 0.18 -0.85 18.41
C ASP A 193 -0.39 -0.86 16.98
N VAL A 194 -1.73 -0.89 16.86
CA VAL A 194 -2.43 -0.96 15.58
C VAL A 194 -3.51 0.12 15.52
N SER A 195 -3.54 0.88 14.42
CA SER A 195 -4.59 1.88 14.22
C SER A 195 -5.93 1.25 13.88
N SER A 196 -7.03 1.84 14.35
CA SER A 196 -8.36 1.46 13.89
C SER A 196 -8.53 1.61 12.38
N VAL A 197 -9.19 0.62 11.77
CA VAL A 197 -9.53 0.63 10.34
C VAL A 197 -10.83 1.40 10.11
N HIS A 198 -11.06 1.84 8.87
CA HIS A 198 -12.29 2.55 8.51
C HIS A 198 -13.52 1.62 8.59
N GLU A 199 -14.70 2.19 8.90
CA GLU A 199 -15.95 1.42 9.05
C GLU A 199 -16.28 0.54 7.83
N SER A 200 -16.06 1.06 6.62
CA SER A 200 -16.29 0.27 5.39
C SER A 200 -15.38 -0.95 5.26
N GLN A 201 -14.19 -0.91 5.88
CA GLN A 201 -13.29 -2.07 5.93
C GLN A 201 -13.71 -3.04 7.04
N LEU A 202 -14.16 -2.54 8.19
CA LEU A 202 -14.69 -3.37 9.28
C LEU A 202 -15.84 -4.25 8.82
N PHE A 203 -16.80 -3.68 8.08
CA PHE A 203 -17.93 -4.44 7.54
C PHE A 203 -17.47 -5.64 6.68
N ASN A 204 -16.50 -5.41 5.80
CA ASN A 204 -15.97 -6.48 4.94
C ASN A 204 -15.19 -7.54 5.74
N ILE A 205 -14.43 -7.12 6.76
CA ILE A 205 -13.71 -8.05 7.64
C ILE A 205 -14.70 -8.92 8.42
N GLN A 206 -15.74 -8.31 9.01
CA GLN A 206 -16.79 -9.03 9.72
C GLN A 206 -17.47 -10.06 8.82
N LYS A 207 -17.80 -9.68 7.59
CA LYS A 207 -18.38 -10.62 6.61
C LYS A 207 -17.46 -11.83 6.36
N VAL A 208 -16.18 -11.61 6.13
CA VAL A 208 -15.20 -12.70 5.90
C VAL A 208 -15.06 -13.59 7.14
N VAL A 209 -15.06 -13.00 8.33
CA VAL A 209 -15.02 -13.74 9.61
C VAL A 209 -16.24 -14.64 9.77
N GLU A 210 -17.44 -14.14 9.47
CA GLU A 210 -18.67 -14.93 9.56
C GLU A 210 -18.69 -16.06 8.51
N GLU A 211 -18.27 -15.79 7.27
CA GLU A 211 -18.11 -16.82 6.24
C GLU A 211 -17.12 -17.92 6.67
N ALA A 212 -16.00 -17.56 7.29
CA ALA A 212 -15.03 -18.52 7.81
C ALA A 212 -15.62 -19.43 8.89
N LYS A 213 -16.40 -18.86 9.83
CA LYS A 213 -17.09 -19.63 10.88
C LYS A 213 -18.11 -20.62 10.29
N VAL A 214 -18.87 -20.21 9.26
CA VAL A 214 -19.87 -21.06 8.59
C VAL A 214 -19.23 -22.30 7.95
N VAL A 215 -18.02 -22.15 7.40
CA VAL A 215 -17.25 -23.27 6.80
C VAL A 215 -16.51 -24.10 7.86
N GLY A 216 -16.63 -23.76 9.14
CA GLY A 216 -16.04 -24.50 10.25
C GLY A 216 -14.56 -24.17 10.51
N LEU A 217 -14.05 -23.06 9.99
CA LEU A 217 -12.71 -22.58 10.32
C LEU A 217 -12.68 -22.02 11.74
N GLN A 218 -11.61 -22.33 12.48
CA GLN A 218 -11.36 -21.72 13.78
C GLN A 218 -11.02 -20.24 13.59
N VAL A 219 -11.75 -19.37 14.29
CA VAL A 219 -11.51 -17.92 14.29
C VAL A 219 -11.11 -17.48 15.68
N GLU A 220 -9.98 -16.80 15.77
CA GLU A 220 -9.53 -16.14 16.98
C GLU A 220 -9.49 -14.63 16.77
N MET A 221 -9.90 -13.88 17.79
CA MET A 221 -9.98 -12.42 17.74
C MET A 221 -9.28 -11.83 18.97
N CYS A 222 -8.56 -10.74 18.77
CA CYS A 222 -8.02 -9.97 19.90
C CYS A 222 -9.18 -9.32 20.66
N SER A 223 -9.22 -9.53 21.98
CA SER A 223 -10.32 -9.08 22.86
C SER A 223 -10.08 -7.69 23.48
N ARG A 224 -8.96 -7.04 23.18
CA ARG A 224 -8.61 -5.71 23.71
C ARG A 224 -8.91 -4.60 22.70
N MET A 225 -10.00 -3.87 22.96
CA MET A 225 -10.26 -2.53 22.44
C MET A 225 -9.88 -1.48 23.47
#